data_AF-A0A0K2ZRQ4-F1
#
_entry.id   AF-A0A0K2ZRQ4-F1
#
_cell.length_a   1.000
_cell.length_b   1.000
_cell.length_c   1.000
_cell.angle_alpha   90.00
_cell.angle_beta   90.00
_cell.angle_gamma   90.00
#
_symmetry.space_group_name_H-M   'P 1'
#
loop_
_entity.id
_entity.type
_entity.pdbx_description
1 polymer ?
#
loop_
_entity_poly.entity_id
_entity_poly.type
_entity_poly.pdbx_seq_one_letter_code
_entity_poly.pdbx_strand_id
1 'polypeptide(L)'
;MQMPSATNTTRLRVWRSPCCAAFALLLIQVAVAAARKAAYDLPLYLLEVAVRFGEVRDGYGGPRGQGNARPNGRVPVAEVQPARFLVTGANANLAFAEQLGARGTAQLLAVQERHSDGGRRVRERLRNGEQTCFGLRLPEPGGSPMVTRLQAAHA
;
A
#
# COMPACT_ATOMS: atom_id res chain seq x y z
N MET A 1 11.25 -10.28 -32.67
CA MET A 1 10.16 -9.48 -32.06
C MET A 1 10.34 -9.51 -30.54
N GLN A 2 10.83 -8.41 -29.97
CA GLN A 2 11.09 -8.29 -28.54
C GLN A 2 9.82 -7.73 -27.89
N MET A 3 9.14 -8.51 -27.06
CA MET A 3 7.99 -8.02 -26.30
C MET A 3 8.45 -6.88 -25.38
N PRO A 4 7.70 -5.77 -25.26
CA PRO A 4 8.00 -4.74 -24.29
C PRO A 4 7.95 -5.36 -22.88
N SER A 5 9.02 -5.16 -22.11
CA SER A 5 9.13 -5.57 -20.72
C SER A 5 7.94 -4.98 -19.94
N ALA A 6 6.98 -5.82 -19.56
CA ALA A 6 5.83 -5.40 -18.78
C ALA A 6 6.34 -4.73 -17.49
N THR A 7 6.15 -3.42 -17.37
CA THR A 7 6.60 -2.68 -16.20
C THR A 7 5.68 -3.10 -15.04
N ASN A 8 6.19 -3.97 -14.17
CA ASN A 8 5.42 -4.55 -13.06
C ASN A 8 5.01 -3.53 -11.98
N THR A 9 5.39 -2.28 -12.19
CA THR A 9 4.89 -1.11 -11.46
C THR A 9 4.40 -0.05 -12.44
N THR A 10 3.25 0.54 -12.16
CA THR A 10 2.71 1.67 -12.93
C THR A 10 2.41 2.81 -11.98
N ARG A 11 2.84 4.01 -12.35
CA ARG A 11 2.56 5.25 -11.63
C ARG A 11 1.64 6.11 -12.49
N LEU A 12 0.46 6.40 -11.96
CA LEU A 12 -0.51 7.28 -12.61
C LEU A 12 -0.66 8.54 -11.75
N ARG A 13 -0.53 9.71 -12.40
CA ARG A 13 -0.88 11.00 -11.79
C ARG A 13 -2.22 11.41 -12.36
N VAL A 14 -3.24 11.47 -11.52
CA VAL A 14 -4.59 11.88 -11.93
C VAL A 14 -4.79 13.33 -11.51
N TRP A 15 -5.07 14.18 -12.50
CA TRP A 15 -5.35 15.59 -12.29
C TRP A 15 -6.85 15.79 -12.08
N ARG A 16 -7.26 16.46 -11.01
CA ARG A 16 -8.64 16.90 -10.82
C ARG A 16 -8.73 18.39 -11.20
N SER A 17 -9.72 18.73 -12.03
CA SER A 17 -9.89 20.05 -12.65
C SER A 17 -9.84 21.23 -11.66
N PRO A 18 -9.40 22.42 -12.11
CA PRO A 18 -8.97 23.54 -11.25
C PRO A 18 -10.10 24.37 -10.63
N CYS A 19 -11.34 23.87 -10.56
CA CYS A 19 -12.48 24.75 -10.29
C CYS A 19 -12.72 25.09 -8.81
N CYS A 20 -12.04 24.44 -7.86
CA CYS A 20 -12.14 24.76 -6.43
C CYS A 20 -10.75 24.63 -5.77
N ALA A 21 -10.41 25.55 -4.88
CA ALA A 21 -9.05 25.90 -4.41
C ALA A 21 -8.27 24.86 -3.58
N ALA A 22 -8.46 23.55 -3.82
CA ALA A 22 -7.65 22.50 -3.22
C ALA A 22 -6.98 21.67 -4.31
N PHE A 23 -5.72 22.00 -4.63
CA PHE A 23 -4.85 21.19 -5.47
C PHE A 23 -4.54 19.87 -4.76
N ALA A 24 -5.33 18.83 -5.00
CA ALA A 24 -4.99 17.46 -4.58
C ALA A 24 -4.55 16.67 -5.82
N LEU A 25 -3.24 16.56 -6.03
CA LEU A 25 -2.68 15.59 -6.98
C LEU A 25 -2.95 14.20 -6.40
N LEU A 26 -3.89 13.46 -7.00
CA LEU A 26 -4.10 12.07 -6.62
C LEU A 26 -2.99 11.23 -7.26
N LEU A 27 -2.05 10.77 -6.43
CA LEU A 27 -0.98 9.89 -6.86
C LEU A 27 -1.41 8.44 -6.61
N ILE A 28 -1.54 7.68 -7.71
CA ILE A 28 -1.87 6.26 -7.69
C ILE A 28 -0.64 5.49 -8.16
N GLN A 29 -0.23 4.50 -7.38
CA GLN A 29 0.82 3.56 -7.75
C GLN A 29 0.31 2.14 -7.64
N VAL A 30 0.70 1.31 -8.59
CA VAL A 30 0.30 -0.08 -8.66
C VAL A 30 1.54 -0.95 -8.67
N ALA A 31 1.56 -1.98 -7.83
CA ALA A 31 2.53 -3.07 -7.87
C ALA A 31 1.82 -4.38 -8.18
N VAL A 32 2.37 -5.15 -9.12
CA VAL A 32 1.88 -6.47 -9.49
C VAL A 32 2.99 -7.49 -9.29
N ALA A 33 2.64 -8.62 -8.67
CA ALA A 33 3.57 -9.72 -8.46
C ALA A 33 4.05 -10.24 -9.82
N ALA A 34 5.35 -10.41 -9.96
CA ALA A 34 5.96 -10.88 -11.19
C ALA A 34 6.95 -12.00 -10.91
N ALA A 35 7.26 -12.79 -11.94
CA ALA A 35 8.30 -13.80 -11.85
C ALA A 35 9.62 -13.13 -11.44
N ARG A 36 10.26 -13.66 -10.38
CA ARG A 36 11.55 -13.19 -9.82
C ARG A 36 11.57 -11.80 -9.16
N LYS A 37 10.43 -11.13 -8.99
CA LYS A 37 10.36 -9.89 -8.21
C LYS A 37 9.24 -9.93 -7.18
N ALA A 38 9.65 -9.95 -5.92
CA ALA A 38 8.79 -10.18 -4.77
C ALA A 38 8.60 -8.95 -3.87
N ALA A 39 9.27 -7.84 -4.18
CA ALA A 39 9.14 -6.60 -3.44
C ALA A 39 9.22 -5.37 -4.38
N TYR A 40 8.44 -4.35 -4.05
CA TYR A 40 8.39 -3.07 -4.75
C TYR A 40 8.22 -1.95 -3.75
N ASP A 41 9.09 -0.95 -3.82
CA ASP A 41 8.93 0.25 -3.02
C ASP A 41 8.21 1.32 -3.85
N LEU A 42 7.11 1.81 -3.30
CA LEU A 42 6.23 2.79 -3.94
C LEU A 42 6.36 4.13 -3.20
N PRO A 43 7.17 5.07 -3.70
CA PRO A 43 7.32 6.38 -3.05
C PRO A 43 6.08 7.22 -3.32
N LEU A 44 5.31 7.52 -2.27
CA LEU A 44 4.17 8.45 -2.25
C LEU A 44 4.64 9.83 -1.79
N TYR A 45 3.74 10.80 -1.58
CA TYR A 45 4.16 12.17 -1.25
C TYR A 45 4.77 12.28 0.14
N LEU A 46 4.15 11.65 1.15
CA LEU A 46 4.57 11.72 2.55
C LEU A 46 5.21 10.43 3.08
N LEU A 47 5.15 9.35 2.32
CA LEU A 47 5.51 8.00 2.77
C LEU A 47 6.12 7.19 1.63
N GLU A 48 6.80 6.12 2.01
CA GLU A 48 7.14 5.02 1.12
C GLU A 48 6.36 3.78 1.52
N VAL A 49 5.84 3.04 0.53
CA VAL A 49 5.11 1.79 0.76
C VAL A 49 5.87 0.64 0.11
N ALA A 50 6.44 -0.22 0.95
CA ALA A 50 7.07 -1.46 0.52
C ALA A 50 5.99 -2.54 0.35
N VAL A 51 5.66 -2.85 -0.90
CA VAL A 51 4.74 -3.93 -1.28
C VAL A 51 5.54 -5.22 -1.43
N ARG A 52 5.22 -6.23 -0.61
CA ARG A 52 5.91 -7.51 -0.53
C ARG A 52 4.95 -8.64 -0.88
N PHE A 53 5.35 -9.53 -1.77
CA PHE A 53 4.59 -10.69 -2.20
C PHE A 53 5.19 -11.97 -1.62
N GLY A 54 4.34 -12.93 -1.27
CA GLY A 54 4.75 -14.18 -0.63
C GLY A 54 4.95 -14.07 0.87
N GLU A 55 5.55 -15.12 1.43
CA GLU A 55 6.03 -15.13 2.82
C GLU A 55 7.05 -13.99 3.00
N VAL A 56 6.95 -13.26 4.11
CA VAL A 56 7.94 -12.25 4.48
C VAL A 56 8.93 -12.91 5.42
N ARG A 57 10.21 -12.90 5.05
CA ARG A 57 11.30 -13.47 5.86
C ARG A 57 12.35 -12.41 6.10
N ASP A 58 12.93 -12.44 7.29
CA ASP A 58 14.01 -11.55 7.68
C ASP A 58 15.33 -12.00 7.05
N GLY A 59 16.18 -11.02 6.73
CA GLY A 59 17.52 -11.25 6.20
C GLY A 59 18.39 -10.01 6.36
N TYR A 60 19.60 -10.05 5.81
CA TYR A 60 20.59 -8.97 5.96
C TYR A 60 20.07 -7.58 5.53
N GLY A 61 19.15 -7.52 4.57
CA GLY A 61 18.53 -6.28 4.10
C GLY A 61 17.15 -5.99 4.69
N GLY A 62 16.82 -6.60 5.83
CA GLY A 62 15.51 -6.47 6.49
C GLY A 62 14.44 -7.43 5.93
N PRO A 63 13.18 -7.29 6.38
CA PRO A 63 12.10 -8.22 6.05
C PRO A 63 11.65 -8.09 4.59
N ARG A 64 11.80 -9.15 3.80
CA ARG A 64 11.48 -9.17 2.35
C ARG A 64 10.52 -10.30 1.97
N GLY A 65 9.67 -10.02 0.98
CA GLY A 65 8.81 -11.02 0.36
C GLY A 65 9.62 -12.03 -0.44
N GLN A 66 9.26 -13.31 -0.36
CA GLN A 66 9.91 -14.41 -1.10
C GLN A 66 9.26 -14.71 -2.45
N GLY A 67 8.15 -14.05 -2.76
CA GLY A 67 7.35 -14.29 -3.96
C GLY A 67 6.25 -15.30 -3.70
N ASN A 68 5.16 -15.19 -4.46
CA ASN A 68 4.06 -16.13 -4.39
C ASN A 68 4.34 -17.32 -5.33
N ALA A 69 3.96 -18.54 -4.93
CA ALA A 69 4.05 -19.73 -5.80
C ALA A 69 3.30 -19.54 -7.13
N ARG A 70 2.19 -18.80 -7.09
CA ARG A 70 1.52 -18.23 -8.27
C ARG A 70 1.59 -16.71 -8.17
N PRO A 71 2.12 -15.97 -9.15
CA PRO A 71 2.24 -14.52 -9.10
C PRO A 71 0.89 -13.83 -9.32
N ASN A 72 -0.05 -13.99 -8.38
CA ASN A 72 -1.41 -13.44 -8.43
C ASN A 72 -1.60 -12.18 -7.56
N GLY A 73 -0.54 -11.75 -6.87
CA GLY A 73 -0.55 -10.56 -6.03
C GLY A 73 -0.67 -9.28 -6.84
N ARG A 74 -1.52 -8.37 -6.40
CA ARG A 74 -1.71 -7.06 -7.05
C ARG A 74 -2.18 -6.04 -6.03
N VAL A 75 -1.57 -4.87 -6.03
CA VAL A 75 -1.84 -3.82 -5.05
C VAL A 75 -1.73 -2.44 -5.70
N PRO A 76 -2.86 -1.79 -6.01
CA PRO A 76 -2.95 -0.35 -6.12
C PRO A 76 -2.97 0.34 -4.73
N VAL A 77 -2.20 1.41 -4.63
CA VAL A 77 -2.20 2.35 -3.50
C VAL A 77 -2.44 3.75 -4.04
N ALA A 78 -3.43 4.45 -3.47
CA ALA A 78 -3.75 5.82 -3.81
C ALA A 78 -3.67 6.71 -2.57
N GLU A 79 -2.92 7.80 -2.64
CA GLU A 79 -2.94 8.85 -1.61
C GLU A 79 -4.13 9.77 -1.88
N VAL A 80 -5.19 9.65 -1.07
CA VAL A 80 -6.47 10.35 -1.27
C VAL A 80 -6.54 11.69 -0.53
N GLN A 81 -5.78 11.82 0.57
CA GLN A 81 -5.56 13.04 1.35
C GLN A 81 -4.17 12.94 1.98
N PRO A 82 -3.57 14.04 2.47
CA PRO A 82 -2.33 13.96 3.25
C PRO A 82 -2.48 12.92 4.37
N ALA A 83 -1.53 11.98 4.45
CA ALA A 83 -1.52 10.90 5.43
C ALA A 83 -2.71 9.91 5.34
N ARG A 84 -3.53 9.94 4.28
CA ARG A 84 -4.66 9.01 4.08
C ARG A 84 -4.57 8.30 2.74
N PHE A 85 -4.61 6.98 2.79
CA PHE A 85 -4.33 6.11 1.66
C PHE A 85 -5.47 5.12 1.46
N LEU A 86 -5.97 5.05 0.24
CA LEU A 86 -6.81 3.94 -0.18
C LEU A 86 -5.91 2.83 -0.70
N VAL A 87 -5.97 1.68 -0.03
CA VAL A 87 -5.26 0.47 -0.44
C VAL A 87 -6.30 -0.53 -0.88
N THR A 88 -6.09 -1.15 -2.02
CA THR A 88 -6.88 -2.31 -2.42
C THR A 88 -5.99 -3.31 -3.13
N GLY A 89 -6.37 -4.58 -3.11
CA GLY A 89 -5.52 -5.60 -3.71
C GLY A 89 -5.67 -6.95 -3.04
N ALA A 90 -4.79 -7.86 -3.42
CA ALA A 90 -4.80 -9.24 -2.96
C ALA A 90 -3.39 -9.80 -2.84
N ASN A 91 -3.27 -10.80 -1.95
CA ASN A 91 -2.10 -11.65 -1.75
C ASN A 91 -0.78 -10.88 -1.61
N ALA A 92 -0.75 -9.92 -0.69
CA ALA A 92 0.39 -9.02 -0.49
C ALA A 92 0.51 -8.59 0.97
N ASN A 93 1.71 -8.19 1.37
CA ASN A 93 2.00 -7.54 2.64
C ASN A 93 2.57 -6.14 2.36
N LEU A 94 1.96 -5.10 2.94
CA LEU A 94 2.41 -3.72 2.79
C LEU A 94 3.09 -3.24 4.07
N ALA A 95 4.33 -2.77 3.97
CA ALA A 95 4.96 -1.99 5.03
C ALA A 95 4.96 -0.51 4.64
N PHE A 96 4.58 0.35 5.57
CA PHE A 96 4.61 1.79 5.40
C PHE A 96 5.80 2.33 6.20
N ALA A 97 6.60 3.16 5.57
CA ALA A 97 7.74 3.82 6.17
C ALA A 97 7.69 5.31 5.83
N GLU A 98 8.35 6.12 6.66
CA GLU A 98 8.71 7.46 6.21
C GLU A 98 9.62 7.38 4.98
N GLN A 99 9.63 8.44 4.18
CA GLN A 99 10.65 8.60 3.16
C GLN A 99 12.05 8.67 3.81
N LEU A 100 13.04 8.13 3.09
CA LEU A 100 14.43 8.20 3.49
C LEU A 100 14.85 9.64 3.82
N GLY A 101 15.37 9.86 5.03
CA GLY A 101 15.81 11.18 5.50
C GLY A 101 14.77 12.00 6.27
N ALA A 102 13.52 11.54 6.39
CA ALA A 102 12.56 12.18 7.28
C ALA A 102 12.94 11.99 8.76
N ARG A 103 12.72 13.01 9.58
CA ARG A 103 13.13 13.06 11.01
C ARG A 103 12.10 12.46 11.99
N GLY A 104 11.13 11.69 11.51
CA GLY A 104 10.06 11.12 12.34
C GLY A 104 10.14 9.60 12.46
N THR A 105 9.73 9.06 13.60
CA THR A 105 9.36 7.65 13.73
C THR A 105 7.93 7.47 13.20
N ALA A 106 7.77 6.90 11.99
CA ALA A 106 6.44 6.51 11.50
C ALA A 106 5.85 5.46 12.46
N GLN A 107 4.97 5.86 13.37
CA GLN A 107 4.28 4.93 14.25
C GLN A 107 2.77 5.11 14.17
N LEU A 108 2.18 4.00 13.70
CA LEU A 108 0.79 3.56 13.83
C LEU A 108 -0.15 3.99 12.69
N LEU A 109 -0.59 2.96 11.95
CA LEU A 109 -1.59 3.05 10.90
C LEU A 109 -2.94 2.66 11.50
N ALA A 110 -3.89 3.60 11.52
CA ALA A 110 -5.28 3.24 11.70
C ALA A 110 -5.79 2.66 10.39
N VAL A 111 -5.99 1.34 10.36
CA VAL A 111 -6.50 0.65 9.17
C VAL A 111 -7.98 0.37 9.35
N GLN A 112 -8.81 1.09 8.62
CA GLN A 112 -10.24 0.85 8.54
C GLN A 112 -10.51 -0.11 7.38
N GLU A 113 -10.87 -1.34 7.69
CA GLU A 113 -11.28 -2.30 6.67
C GLU A 113 -12.77 -2.11 6.38
N ARG A 114 -13.09 -1.94 5.09
CA ARG A 114 -14.47 -1.86 4.61
C ARG A 114 -14.72 -3.00 3.64
N HIS A 115 -15.65 -3.89 3.98
CA HIS A 115 -16.13 -4.91 3.07
C HIS A 115 -17.43 -4.43 2.41
N SER A 116 -17.54 -4.56 1.08
CA SER A 116 -18.79 -4.29 0.37
C SER A 116 -19.25 -5.59 -0.26
N ASP A 117 -20.37 -6.12 0.23
CA ASP A 117 -21.05 -7.27 -0.34
C ASP A 117 -22.34 -6.77 -1.03
N GLY A 118 -22.42 -6.91 -2.35
CA GLY A 118 -23.63 -6.62 -3.13
C GLY A 118 -24.25 -5.23 -2.96
N GLY A 119 -23.46 -4.20 -2.61
CA GLY A 119 -23.95 -2.83 -2.39
C GLY A 119 -24.41 -2.53 -0.96
N ARG A 120 -24.38 -3.50 -0.04
CA ARG A 120 -24.67 -3.29 1.38
C ARG A 120 -23.36 -2.95 2.10
N ARG A 121 -23.33 -1.85 2.88
CA ARG A 121 -22.17 -1.51 3.71
C ARG A 121 -22.04 -2.55 4.82
N VAL A 122 -21.00 -3.36 4.79
CA VAL A 122 -20.75 -4.39 5.80
C VAL A 122 -19.54 -3.98 6.65
N ARG A 123 -19.82 -3.82 7.95
CA ARG A 123 -18.91 -3.70 9.11
C ARG A 123 -17.56 -3.06 8.85
N GLU A 124 -17.40 -1.84 9.36
CA GLU A 124 -16.10 -1.21 9.53
C GLU A 124 -15.41 -1.82 10.75
N ARG A 125 -14.22 -2.39 10.56
CA ARG A 125 -13.36 -2.85 11.66
C ARG A 125 -12.04 -2.09 11.62
N LEU A 126 -11.63 -1.58 12.77
CA LEU A 126 -10.28 -1.07 12.96
C LEU A 126 -9.32 -2.25 13.14
N ARG A 127 -8.30 -2.34 12.28
CA ARG A 127 -7.17 -3.25 12.46
C ARG A 127 -6.03 -2.52 13.15
N ASN A 128 -5.46 -3.15 14.19
CA ASN A 128 -4.34 -2.62 14.95
C ASN A 128 -3.55 -3.79 15.59
N GLY A 129 -2.46 -3.49 16.30
CA GLY A 129 -1.64 -4.46 17.02
C GLY A 129 -0.96 -5.44 16.06
N GLU A 130 -1.15 -6.74 16.30
CA GLU A 130 -0.58 -7.82 15.48
C GLU A 130 -0.94 -7.73 14.00
N GLN A 131 -2.12 -7.19 13.69
CA GLN A 131 -2.63 -7.12 12.32
C GLN A 131 -1.91 -6.07 11.46
N THR A 132 -1.13 -5.18 12.08
CA THR A 132 -0.44 -4.05 11.46
C THR A 132 1.03 -3.94 11.85
N CYS A 133 1.49 -4.61 12.92
CA CYS A 133 2.88 -4.50 13.41
C CYS A 133 3.93 -5.07 12.45
N PHE A 134 3.60 -6.13 11.72
CA PHE A 134 4.48 -6.75 10.70
C PHE A 134 4.11 -6.32 9.27
N GLY A 135 3.45 -5.17 9.14
CA GLY A 135 2.85 -4.70 7.90
C GLY A 135 1.40 -5.17 7.72
N LEU A 136 0.69 -4.49 6.84
CA LEU A 136 -0.70 -4.75 6.51
C LEU A 136 -0.79 -5.91 5.50
N ARG A 137 -1.25 -7.07 5.96
CA ARG A 137 -1.51 -8.23 5.09
C ARG A 137 -2.88 -8.13 4.42
N LEU A 138 -2.88 -8.21 3.08
CA LEU A 138 -4.04 -8.40 2.23
C LEU A 138 -4.18 -9.89 1.88
N PRO A 139 -5.34 -10.51 2.13
CA PRO A 139 -5.54 -11.93 1.89
C PRO A 139 -5.67 -12.23 0.38
N GLU A 140 -5.61 -13.50 0.01
CA GLU A 140 -5.71 -13.93 -1.40
C GLU A 140 -7.06 -13.59 -2.07
N PRO A 141 -8.23 -13.70 -1.40
CA PRO A 141 -9.49 -13.22 -1.96
C PRO A 141 -9.51 -11.70 -2.21
N GLY A 142 -8.58 -10.97 -1.61
CA GLY A 142 -8.45 -9.52 -1.71
C GLY A 142 -9.13 -8.75 -0.59
N GLY A 143 -8.89 -7.45 -0.56
CA GLY A 143 -9.47 -6.51 0.40
C GLY A 143 -9.23 -5.07 -0.02
N SER A 144 -10.03 -4.15 0.54
CA SER A 144 -9.96 -2.71 0.21
C SER A 144 -9.93 -1.83 1.48
N PRO A 145 -8.89 -1.95 2.32
CA PRO A 145 -8.78 -1.12 3.51
C PRO A 145 -8.45 0.34 3.19
N MET A 146 -9.06 1.24 3.95
CA MET A 146 -8.61 2.62 4.09
C MET A 146 -7.54 2.67 5.18
N VAL A 147 -6.38 3.22 4.86
CA VAL A 147 -5.23 3.32 5.75
C VAL A 147 -5.01 4.79 6.09
N THR A 148 -5.03 5.13 7.37
CA THR A 148 -4.71 6.47 7.86
C THR A 148 -3.42 6.38 8.64
N ARG A 149 -2.41 7.13 8.22
CA ARG A 149 -1.20 7.36 9.02
C ARG A 149 -1.59 8.27 10.17
N LEU A 150 -1.33 7.81 11.38
CA LEU A 150 -1.33 8.67 12.56
C LEU A 150 0.11 9.18 12.73
N GLN A 151 0.25 10.46 12.98
CA GLN A 151 1.52 11.06 13.38
C GLN A 151 1.36 11.43 14.84
N ALA A 152 2.25 10.94 15.70
CA ALA A 152 2.28 11.42 17.07
C ALA A 152 2.59 12.93 17.04
N ALA A 153 1.73 13.74 17.65
CA ALA A 153 2.08 15.14 17.89
C ALA A 153 3.31 15.13 18.80
N HIS A 154 4.39 15.79 18.36
CA HIS A 154 5.49 16.11 19.26
C HIS A 154 4.92 16.95 20.42
N ALA A 155 5.01 16.42 21.64
CA ALA A 155 4.86 17.19 22.87
C ALA A 155 6.19 17.85 23.22
#